data_AF-A0A2W4K6L5-F1
#
_entry.id   AF-A0A2W4K6L5-F1
#
_cell.length_a   1.000
_cell.length_b   1.000
_cell.length_c   1.000
_cell.angle_alpha   90.00
_cell.angle_beta   90.00
_cell.angle_gamma   90.00
#
_symmetry.space_group_name_H-M   'P 1'
#
loop_
_entity.id
_entity.type
_entity.pdbx_description
1 polymer ?
#
loop_
_entity_poly.entity_id
_entity_poly.type
_entity_poly.pdbx_seq_one_letter_code
_entity_poly.pdbx_strand_id
1 'polypeptide(L)'
;MKVENINPAVPSSDVEKQKAELKKACQQFEAVFLSYLLKEMRKTVPKGGLFGESFSFDVFQSLYDEALSEELSKNKGIGIAEELYRQLSRYV
;
A
#
# COMPACT_ATOMS: atom_id res chain seq x y z
N MET A 1 22.98 13.76 -50.39
CA MET A 1 22.79 14.16 -48.97
C MET A 1 21.67 13.30 -48.41
N LYS A 2 21.99 12.23 -47.68
CA LYS A 2 20.99 11.41 -46.98
C LYS A 2 20.73 12.11 -45.65
N VAL A 3 19.56 12.69 -45.49
CA VAL A 3 19.08 13.19 -44.20
C VAL A 3 18.70 11.97 -43.38
N GLU A 4 19.61 11.55 -42.50
CA GLU A 4 19.29 10.56 -41.48
C GLU A 4 18.33 11.21 -40.47
N ASN A 5 17.14 10.63 -40.42
CA ASN A 5 16.05 11.00 -39.55
C ASN A 5 16.47 10.68 -38.11
N ILE A 6 16.86 11.70 -37.34
CA ILE A 6 17.21 11.57 -35.93
C ILE A 6 15.90 11.38 -35.16
N ASN A 7 15.44 10.14 -35.06
CA ASN A 7 14.34 9.76 -34.20
C ASN A 7 14.81 9.83 -32.75
N PRO A 8 14.26 10.69 -31.87
CA PRO A 8 14.62 10.69 -30.46
C PRO A 8 13.87 9.55 -29.76
N ALA A 9 14.38 8.33 -29.87
CA ALA A 9 13.91 7.20 -29.09
C ALA A 9 14.61 7.17 -27.72
N VAL A 10 13.82 6.88 -26.68
CA VAL A 10 14.18 6.47 -25.29
C VAL A 10 14.23 7.56 -24.20
N PRO A 11 13.07 8.08 -23.76
CA PRO A 11 12.84 8.44 -22.35
C PRO A 11 11.62 7.77 -21.69
N SER A 12 10.86 6.92 -22.41
CA SER A 12 9.59 6.37 -21.92
C SER A 12 9.71 5.19 -20.95
N SER A 13 10.79 4.40 -20.99
CA SER A 13 10.90 3.19 -20.17
C SER A 13 11.16 3.46 -18.69
N ASP A 14 11.90 4.52 -18.37
CA ASP A 14 12.32 4.81 -17.00
C ASP A 14 11.23 5.52 -16.21
N VAL A 15 10.48 6.42 -16.85
CA VAL A 15 9.30 7.06 -16.26
C VAL A 15 8.22 6.03 -15.91
N GLU A 16 7.97 5.05 -16.79
CA GLU A 16 6.97 4.01 -16.51
C GLU A 16 7.40 3.07 -15.38
N LYS A 17 8.70 2.77 -15.25
CA LYS A 17 9.23 2.04 -14.09
C LYS A 17 9.03 2.83 -12.80
N GLN A 18 9.37 4.12 -12.77
CA GLN A 18 9.23 4.96 -11.59
C GLN A 18 7.75 5.08 -11.16
N LYS A 19 6.82 5.21 -12.11
CA LYS A 19 5.38 5.18 -11.82
C LYS A 19 4.92 3.84 -11.26
N ALA A 20 5.42 2.73 -11.78
CA ALA A 20 5.08 1.39 -11.26
C ALA A 20 5.59 1.19 -9.82
N GLU A 21 6.82 1.64 -9.53
CA GLU A 21 7.40 1.61 -8.18
C GLU A 21 6.64 2.53 -7.22
N LEU A 22 6.29 3.75 -7.66
CA LEU A 22 5.48 4.68 -6.88
C LEU A 22 4.11 4.09 -6.54
N LYS A 23 3.44 3.45 -7.51
CA LYS A 23 2.16 2.78 -7.28
C LYS A 23 2.30 1.67 -6.23
N LYS A 24 3.35 0.86 -6.32
CA LYS A 24 3.64 -0.19 -5.34
C LYS A 24 3.90 0.38 -3.95
N ALA A 25 4.67 1.46 -3.84
CA ALA A 25 4.93 2.13 -2.57
C ALA A 25 3.64 2.70 -1.94
N CYS A 26 2.74 3.29 -2.76
CA CYS A 26 1.45 3.78 -2.29
C CYS A 26 0.55 2.64 -1.75
N GLN A 27 0.55 1.48 -2.41
CA GLN A 27 -0.19 0.30 -1.93
C GLN A 27 0.38 -0.23 -0.61
N GLN A 28 1.71 -0.32 -0.50
CA GLN A 28 2.38 -0.74 0.74
C GLN A 28 2.10 0.22 1.90
N PHE A 29 2.06 1.52 1.63
CA PHE A 29 1.67 2.52 2.62
C PHE A 29 0.24 2.30 3.11
N GLU A 30 -0.72 2.07 2.21
CA GLU A 30 -2.10 1.79 2.59
C GLU A 30 -2.22 0.50 3.42
N ALA A 31 -1.44 -0.54 3.11
CA ALA A 31 -1.39 -1.76 3.94
C ALA A 31 -0.93 -1.47 5.38
N VAL A 32 0.13 -0.70 5.56
CA VAL A 32 0.61 -0.31 6.90
C VAL A 32 -0.44 0.53 7.63
N PHE A 33 -1.05 1.48 6.92
CA PHE A 33 -2.10 2.33 7.48
C PHE A 33 -3.31 1.50 7.93
N LEU A 34 -3.76 0.54 7.13
CA LEU A 34 -4.86 -0.36 7.46
C LEU A 34 -4.55 -1.21 8.68
N SER A 35 -3.33 -1.75 8.79
CA SER A 35 -2.91 -2.51 9.96
C SER A 35 -2.98 -1.67 11.23
N TYR A 36 -2.50 -0.42 11.14
CA TYR A 36 -2.62 0.53 12.25
C TYR A 36 -4.07 0.86 12.58
N LEU A 37 -4.90 1.14 11.58
CA LEU A 37 -6.32 1.45 11.75
C LEU A 37 -7.05 0.30 12.46
N LEU A 38 -6.87 -0.94 12.00
CA LEU A 38 -7.47 -2.13 12.59
C LEU A 38 -7.03 -2.29 14.05
N LYS A 39 -5.75 -2.05 14.33
CA LYS A 39 -5.20 -2.10 15.69
C LYS A 39 -5.87 -1.07 16.61
N GLU A 40 -6.02 0.17 16.16
CA GLU A 40 -6.69 1.22 16.96
C GLU A 40 -8.19 0.90 17.14
N MET A 41 -8.88 0.42 16.12
CA MET A 41 -10.29 -0.02 16.23
C MET A 41 -10.47 -1.13 17.26
N ARG A 42 -9.52 -2.07 17.38
CA ARG A 42 -9.62 -3.12 18.41
C ARG A 42 -9.37 -2.61 19.81
N LYS A 43 -8.54 -1.58 20.00
CA LYS A 43 -8.36 -0.96 21.33
C LYS A 43 -9.67 -0.35 21.86
N THR A 44 -10.64 -0.04 20.99
CA THR A 44 -11.95 0.46 21.42
C THR A 44 -12.91 -0.67 21.83
N VAL A 45 -12.58 -1.93 21.58
CA VAL A 45 -13.38 -3.08 22.02
C VAL A 45 -13.07 -3.37 23.49
N PRO A 46 -14.08 -3.43 24.37
CA PRO A 46 -13.88 -3.75 25.78
C PRO A 46 -13.16 -5.09 25.96
N LYS A 47 -12.19 -5.09 26.87
CA LYS A 47 -11.47 -6.28 27.28
C LYS A 47 -12.37 -7.18 28.15
N GLY A 48 -12.26 -8.50 28.00
CA GLY A 48 -13.04 -9.48 28.78
C GLY A 48 -14.12 -10.26 28.01
N GLY A 49 -14.03 -10.35 26.68
CA GLY A 49 -14.90 -11.20 25.85
C GLY A 49 -14.54 -12.70 25.89
N LEU A 50 -15.15 -13.48 24.99
CA LEU A 50 -14.94 -14.95 24.86
C LEU A 50 -13.48 -15.40 24.75
N PHE A 51 -12.61 -14.51 24.25
CA PHE A 51 -11.18 -14.75 24.14
C PHE A 51 -10.48 -13.94 25.24
N GLY A 52 -9.83 -14.63 26.17
CA GLY A 52 -9.05 -13.99 27.23
C GLY A 52 -7.84 -13.22 26.68
N GLU A 53 -7.32 -12.27 27.46
CA GLU A 53 -6.08 -11.58 27.14
C GLU A 53 -4.90 -12.54 27.31
N SER A 54 -4.35 -13.03 26.20
CA SER A 54 -3.14 -13.84 26.19
C SER A 54 -2.14 -13.30 25.19
N PHE A 55 -0.86 -13.29 25.58
CA PHE A 55 0.22 -12.82 24.72
C PHE A 55 0.25 -13.54 23.36
N SER A 56 0.03 -14.86 23.35
CA SER A 56 -0.02 -15.65 22.12
C SER A 56 -1.14 -15.21 21.19
N PHE A 57 -2.29 -14.83 21.75
CA PHE A 57 -3.43 -14.32 20.98
C PHE A 57 -3.12 -12.93 20.40
N ASP A 58 -2.47 -12.05 21.17
CA ASP A 58 -2.07 -10.72 20.69
C ASP A 58 -1.08 -10.81 19.52
N VAL A 59 -0.13 -11.74 19.59
CA VAL A 59 0.83 -12.01 18.51
C VAL A 59 0.11 -12.56 17.28
N PHE A 60 -0.76 -13.57 17.45
CA PHE A 60 -1.56 -14.11 16.35
C PHE A 60 -2.40 -13.03 15.67
N GLN A 61 -3.05 -12.19 16.48
CA GLN A 61 -3.89 -11.12 15.98
C GLN A 61 -3.09 -10.08 15.20
N SER A 62 -1.90 -9.72 15.68
CA SER A 62 -1.02 -8.79 14.96
C SER A 62 -0.59 -9.34 13.60
N LEU A 63 -0.25 -10.63 13.52
CA LEU A 63 0.08 -11.30 12.26
C LEU A 63 -1.14 -11.39 11.33
N TYR A 64 -2.31 -11.67 11.89
CA TYR A 64 -3.57 -11.70 11.15
C TYR A 64 -3.90 -10.33 10.54
N ASP A 65 -3.70 -9.27 11.30
CA ASP A 65 -3.93 -7.89 10.85
C ASP A 65 -3.01 -7.48 9.71
N GLU A 66 -1.74 -7.87 9.80
CA GLU A 66 -0.75 -7.60 8.75
C GLU A 66 -1.16 -8.30 7.44
N ALA A 67 -1.44 -9.61 7.49
CA ALA A 67 -1.88 -10.37 6.31
C ALA A 67 -3.19 -9.84 5.73
N LEU A 68 -4.16 -9.51 6.59
CA LEU A 68 -5.43 -8.93 6.17
C LEU A 68 -5.23 -7.57 5.50
N SER A 69 -4.40 -6.71 6.07
CA SER A 69 -4.15 -5.37 5.55
C SER A 69 -3.42 -5.40 4.21
N GLU A 70 -2.49 -6.33 4.03
CA GLU A 70 -1.83 -6.55 2.75
C GLU A 70 -2.84 -6.97 1.68
N GLU A 71 -3.74 -7.91 1.99
CA GLU A 71 -4.75 -8.39 1.04
C GLU A 71 -5.79 -7.31 0.71
N LEU A 72 -6.19 -6.51 1.69
CA LEU A 72 -7.09 -5.37 1.49
C LEU A 72 -6.46 -4.32 0.58
N SER A 73 -5.17 -4.00 0.77
CA SER A 73 -4.45 -3.02 -0.06
C SER A 73 -4.34 -3.43 -1.53
N LYS A 74 -4.32 -4.73 -1.83
CA LYS A 74 -4.31 -5.26 -3.21
C LYS A 74 -5.68 -5.11 -3.88
N ASN A 75 -6.76 -5.30 -3.14
CA ASN A 75 -8.14 -5.32 -3.63
C ASN A 75 -8.83 -3.95 -3.47
N LYS A 76 -8.18 -2.89 -3.97
CA LYS A 76 -8.71 -1.50 -4.00
C LYS A 76 -8.78 -0.79 -2.64
N GLY A 77 -8.54 -1.51 -1.54
CA GLY A 77 -8.36 -0.95 -0.20
C GLY A 77 -9.48 0.00 0.22
N ILE A 78 -9.08 1.11 0.83
CA ILE A 78 -9.97 2.22 1.20
C ILE A 78 -9.79 3.43 0.27
N GLY A 79 -8.84 3.35 -0.67
CA GLY A 79 -8.61 4.35 -1.71
C GLY A 79 -7.49 5.35 -1.40
N ILE A 80 -6.77 5.17 -0.30
CA ILE A 80 -5.66 6.07 0.09
C ILE A 80 -4.49 5.90 -0.88
N ALA A 81 -4.17 4.66 -1.28
CA ALA A 81 -3.09 4.40 -2.22
C ALA A 81 -3.32 5.09 -3.58
N GLU A 82 -4.56 5.07 -4.07
CA GLU A 82 -4.93 5.68 -5.35
C GLU A 82 -4.84 7.21 -5.30
N GLU A 83 -5.28 7.82 -4.20
CA GLU A 83 -5.21 9.27 -4.05
C GLU A 83 -3.77 9.75 -3.86
N LEU A 84 -2.96 9.04 -3.07
CA LEU A 84 -1.52 9.29 -2.95
C LEU A 84 -0.83 9.16 -4.30
N TYR A 85 -1.11 8.11 -5.05
CA TYR A 85 -0.55 7.91 -6.39
C TYR A 85 -0.96 9.04 -7.33
N ARG A 86 -2.23 9.46 -7.34
CA ARG A 86 -2.74 10.58 -8.15
C ARG A 86 -2.02 11.90 -7.86
N GLN A 87 -1.65 12.13 -6.61
CA GLN A 87 -0.94 13.35 -6.21
C GLN A 87 0.56 13.27 -6.52
N LEU A 88 1.20 12.15 -6.18
CA LEU A 88 2.65 11.97 -6.30
C LEU A 88 3.12 11.73 -7.73
N SER A 89 2.31 11.06 -8.57
CA SER A 89 2.64 10.80 -9.98
C SER A 89 2.71 12.07 -10.85
N ARG A 90 2.36 13.23 -10.29
CA ARG A 90 2.55 14.54 -10.94
C ARG A 90 3.99 15.06 -10.79
N TYR A 91 4.73 14.52 -9.83
CA TYR A 91 6.10 14.94 -9.47
C TYR A 91 7.17 13.94 -9.91
N VAL A 92 6.77 12.84 -10.56
CA VAL A 92 7.61 11.76 -11.09
C VAL A 92 7.35 11.65 -12.59
#